data_AF-A0A4R3JXL1-F1
#
_entry.id   AF-A0A4R3JXL1-F1
#
_cell.length_a   1.000
_cell.length_b   1.000
_cell.length_c   1.000
_cell.angle_alpha   90.00
_cell.angle_beta   90.00
_cell.angle_gamma   90.00
#
_symmetry.space_group_name_H-M   'P 1'
#
loop_
_entity.id
_entity.type
_entity.pdbx_description
1 polymer ?
#
loop_
_entity_poly.entity_id
_entity_poly.type
_entity_poly.pdbx_seq_one_letter_code
_entity_poly.pdbx_strand_id
1 'polypeptide(L)'
;MGRTLSHVIGFDDAPFQRGWRGDVLVVGAVYAGSRLDGVISTRVRRDGVNSTTRLIECLTGSKYFAQLQAILLQGIAFAGFNVIDLDRLHRATGLPVLVIARRRPDLAAIRRALLEKVPGGARKWRLIEAAGPMTPLAGLYCQPVGLSPARAERLIRRLQIHGQLPEPLRVAHMIAGGVTTGESRHRA
;
A
#
# COMPACT_ATOMS: atom_id res chain seq x y z
N MET A 1 9.21 2.33 -26.66
CA MET A 1 8.11 2.56 -25.69
C MET A 1 8.02 1.38 -24.72
N GLY A 2 8.03 1.60 -23.41
CA GLY A 2 8.00 0.51 -22.41
C GLY A 2 6.61 -0.12 -22.25
N ARG A 3 6.57 -1.39 -21.81
CA ARG A 3 5.34 -2.16 -21.57
C ARG A 3 4.35 -1.40 -20.68
N THR A 4 3.10 -1.30 -21.12
CA THR A 4 1.97 -0.77 -20.34
C THR A 4 1.70 -1.68 -19.15
N LEU A 5 1.61 -1.11 -17.95
CA LEU A 5 1.28 -1.84 -16.72
C LEU A 5 -0.24 -1.97 -16.61
N SER A 6 -0.80 -3.13 -16.94
CA SER A 6 -2.25 -3.39 -16.94
C SER A 6 -2.71 -4.28 -15.80
N HIS A 7 -1.85 -5.17 -15.30
CA HIS A 7 -2.20 -6.08 -14.21
C HIS A 7 -1.56 -5.61 -12.91
N VAL A 8 -2.36 -5.19 -11.96
CA VAL A 8 -1.88 -4.57 -10.73
C VAL A 8 -2.64 -5.09 -9.53
N ILE A 9 -2.07 -4.87 -8.35
CA ILE A 9 -2.76 -5.10 -7.08
C ILE A 9 -2.62 -3.86 -6.21
N GLY A 10 -3.74 -3.41 -5.63
CA GLY A 10 -3.76 -2.35 -4.62
C GLY A 10 -4.01 -2.92 -3.24
N PHE A 11 -3.22 -2.51 -2.24
CA PHE A 11 -3.42 -2.90 -0.85
C PHE A 11 -3.82 -1.73 0.05
N ASP A 12 -4.74 -2.02 0.97
CA ASP A 12 -5.11 -1.17 2.09
C ASP A 12 -5.41 -2.02 3.32
N ASP A 13 -5.26 -1.45 4.51
CA ASP A 13 -5.58 -2.12 5.77
C ASP A 13 -6.96 -1.76 6.32
N ALA A 14 -7.55 -2.69 7.05
CA ALA A 14 -8.86 -2.52 7.64
C ALA A 14 -8.83 -1.50 8.79
N PRO A 15 -9.93 -0.77 9.01
CA PRO A 15 -10.04 0.11 10.16
C PRO A 15 -9.99 -0.70 11.46
N PHE A 16 -9.38 -0.12 12.49
CA PHE A 16 -9.33 -0.71 13.83
C PHE A 16 -9.45 0.38 14.91
N GLN A 17 -9.97 -0.01 16.07
CA GLN A 17 -10.11 0.91 17.21
C GLN A 17 -8.73 1.30 17.77
N ARG A 18 -8.62 2.51 18.32
CA ARG A 18 -7.35 3.02 18.91
C ARG A 18 -6.77 2.13 20.02
N GLY A 19 -7.59 1.35 20.72
CA GLY A 19 -7.16 0.39 21.75
C GLY A 19 -6.83 -1.01 21.25
N TRP A 20 -7.10 -1.32 19.96
CA TRP A 20 -6.94 -2.66 19.41
C TRP A 20 -5.52 -3.20 19.56
N ARG A 21 -5.37 -4.39 20.12
CA ARG A 21 -4.09 -5.11 20.16
C ARG A 21 -4.28 -6.41 19.43
N GLY A 22 -3.58 -6.60 18.32
CA GLY A 22 -3.90 -7.74 17.48
C GLY A 22 -3.38 -7.61 16.08
N ASP A 23 -3.80 -8.59 15.29
CA ASP A 23 -3.64 -8.54 13.86
C ASP A 23 -4.73 -7.65 13.25
N VAL A 24 -4.39 -6.98 12.16
CA VAL A 24 -5.25 -6.14 11.35
C VAL A 24 -5.30 -6.75 9.95
N LEU A 25 -6.50 -6.85 9.40
CA LEU A 25 -6.72 -7.35 8.04
C LEU A 25 -6.10 -6.39 7.04
N VAL A 26 -5.39 -6.92 6.06
CA VAL A 26 -4.89 -6.19 4.89
C VAL A 26 -5.52 -6.85 3.66
N VAL A 27 -6.18 -6.05 2.83
CA VAL A 27 -6.87 -6.52 1.63
C VAL A 27 -6.10 -6.05 0.40
N GLY A 28 -5.93 -6.96 -0.56
CA GLY A 28 -5.36 -6.68 -1.87
C GLY A 28 -6.41 -6.88 -2.97
N ALA A 29 -6.70 -5.84 -3.76
CA ALA A 29 -7.60 -5.93 -4.91
C ALA A 29 -6.79 -6.04 -6.21
N VAL A 30 -6.95 -7.15 -6.93
CA VAL A 30 -6.24 -7.48 -8.18
C VAL A 30 -7.05 -6.97 -9.36
N TYR A 31 -6.40 -6.22 -10.24
CA TYR A 31 -7.02 -5.61 -11.42
C TYR A 31 -6.31 -6.01 -12.70
N ALA A 32 -7.09 -6.22 -13.76
CA ALA A 32 -6.64 -6.26 -15.15
C ALA A 32 -7.30 -5.11 -15.92
N GLY A 33 -6.53 -4.03 -16.13
CA GLY A 33 -7.08 -2.77 -16.64
C GLY A 33 -8.05 -2.16 -15.63
N SER A 34 -9.31 -1.98 -16.03
CA SER A 34 -10.40 -1.48 -15.18
C SER A 34 -11.22 -2.58 -14.50
N ARG A 35 -10.96 -3.86 -14.82
CA ARG A 35 -11.71 -4.99 -14.28
C ARG A 35 -11.08 -5.50 -12.99
N LEU A 36 -11.90 -5.70 -11.95
CA LEU A 36 -11.52 -6.44 -10.76
C LEU A 36 -11.46 -7.94 -11.09
N ASP A 37 -10.27 -8.54 -10.95
CA ASP A 37 -10.01 -9.95 -11.27
C ASP A 37 -9.96 -10.86 -10.04
N GLY A 38 -9.74 -10.27 -8.87
CA GLY A 38 -9.64 -11.03 -7.64
C GLY A 38 -9.39 -10.17 -6.42
N VAL A 39 -9.53 -10.82 -5.27
CA VAL A 39 -9.24 -10.24 -3.97
C VAL A 39 -8.39 -11.26 -3.22
N ILE A 40 -7.30 -10.78 -2.63
CA ILE A 40 -6.49 -11.55 -1.67
C ILE A 40 -6.43 -10.82 -0.35
N SER A 41 -6.08 -11.51 0.72
CA SER A 41 -5.93 -10.87 2.03
C SER A 41 -4.85 -11.54 2.85
N THR A 42 -4.34 -10.78 3.82
CA THR A 42 -3.43 -11.25 4.85
C THR A 42 -3.69 -10.49 6.14
N ARG A 43 -2.94 -10.82 7.20
CA ARG A 43 -3.05 -10.19 8.50
C ARG A 43 -1.68 -9.73 8.97
N VAL A 44 -1.60 -8.48 9.42
CA VAL A 44 -0.37 -7.87 9.93
C VAL A 44 -0.56 -7.41 11.37
N ARG A 45 0.49 -7.46 12.19
CA ARG A 45 0.39 -7.05 13.59
C ARG A 45 0.29 -5.53 13.66
N ARG A 46 -0.65 -4.99 14.45
CA ARG A 46 -0.70 -3.55 14.73
C ARG A 46 0.63 -3.06 15.28
N ASP A 47 1.17 -2.00 14.69
CA ASP A 47 2.47 -1.42 15.03
C ASP A 47 3.61 -2.46 15.04
N GLY A 48 3.46 -3.55 14.29
CA GLY A 48 4.43 -4.63 14.21
C GLY A 48 5.61 -4.33 13.29
N VAL A 49 6.27 -5.40 12.85
CA VAL A 49 7.39 -5.37 11.88
C VAL A 49 7.24 -6.44 10.78
N ASN A 50 6.05 -7.03 10.66
CA ASN A 50 5.78 -8.16 9.78
C ASN A 50 5.06 -7.79 8.47
N SER A 51 4.70 -6.53 8.22
CA SER A 51 3.95 -6.13 7.01
C SER A 51 4.65 -6.58 5.73
N THR A 52 5.95 -6.31 5.58
CA THR A 52 6.69 -6.70 4.37
C THR A 52 6.67 -8.22 4.14
N THR A 53 6.97 -9.01 5.18
CA THR A 53 6.98 -10.47 5.07
C THR A 53 5.59 -11.00 4.70
N ARG A 54 4.54 -10.51 5.38
CA ARG A 54 3.16 -10.93 5.13
C ARG A 54 2.65 -10.56 3.74
N LEU A 55 3.04 -9.41 3.21
CA LEU A 55 2.73 -9.03 1.84
C LEU A 55 3.43 -9.93 0.83
N ILE A 56 4.72 -10.23 1.02
CA ILE A 56 5.47 -11.13 0.14
C ILE A 56 4.85 -12.53 0.13
N GLU A 57 4.57 -13.10 1.30
CA GLU A 57 3.91 -14.41 1.43
C GLU A 57 2.55 -14.44 0.74
N CYS A 58 1.71 -13.42 1.00
CA CYS A 58 0.38 -13.31 0.42
C CYS A 58 0.42 -13.17 -1.11
N LEU A 59 1.36 -12.36 -1.62
CA LEU A 59 1.55 -12.16 -3.05
C LEU A 59 2.05 -13.43 -3.73
N THR A 60 3.16 -13.99 -3.26
CA THR A 60 3.81 -15.14 -3.91
C THR A 60 3.02 -16.44 -3.80
N GLY A 61 2.21 -16.60 -2.73
CA GLY A 61 1.28 -17.72 -2.58
C GLY A 61 -0.02 -17.59 -3.36
N SER A 62 -0.26 -16.45 -4.02
CA SER A 62 -1.49 -16.21 -4.76
C SER A 62 -1.41 -16.71 -6.20
N LYS A 63 -2.49 -17.33 -6.69
CA LYS A 63 -2.65 -17.69 -8.12
C LYS A 63 -2.53 -16.50 -9.08
N TYR A 64 -2.72 -15.28 -8.58
CA TYR A 64 -2.64 -14.06 -9.37
C TYR A 64 -1.20 -13.55 -9.54
N PHE A 65 -0.22 -14.06 -8.79
CA PHE A 65 1.14 -13.50 -8.74
C PHE A 65 1.80 -13.42 -10.12
N ALA A 66 1.72 -14.51 -10.89
CA ALA A 66 2.41 -14.63 -12.17
C ALA A 66 1.99 -13.58 -13.21
N GLN A 67 0.77 -13.04 -13.10
CA GLN A 67 0.26 -12.01 -14.01
C GLN A 67 0.49 -10.58 -13.52
N LEU A 68 0.82 -10.37 -12.23
CA LEU A 68 0.99 -9.04 -11.67
C LEU A 68 2.19 -8.31 -12.30
N GLN A 69 2.05 -7.00 -12.44
CA GLN A 69 3.05 -6.14 -13.07
C GLN A 69 3.43 -4.93 -12.20
N ALA A 70 2.64 -4.61 -11.17
CA ALA A 70 2.96 -3.60 -10.16
C ALA A 70 2.13 -3.80 -8.88
N ILE A 71 2.66 -3.31 -7.76
CA ILE A 71 2.03 -3.29 -6.44
C ILE A 71 1.77 -1.83 -6.07
N LEU A 72 0.54 -1.51 -5.65
CA LEU A 72 0.14 -0.20 -5.15
C LEU A 72 -0.16 -0.33 -3.65
N LEU A 73 0.32 0.61 -2.85
CA LEU A 73 0.12 0.63 -1.40
C LEU A 73 -0.53 1.96 -0.98
N GLN A 74 -1.59 1.90 -0.18
CA GLN A 74 -2.18 3.10 0.42
C GLN A 74 -1.35 3.52 1.66
N GLY A 75 -0.29 4.30 1.42
CA GLY A 75 0.71 4.64 2.43
C GLY A 75 1.82 3.59 2.58
N ILE A 76 2.90 3.97 3.25
CA ILE A 76 4.10 3.11 3.45
C ILE A 76 3.95 2.15 4.63
N ALA A 77 2.94 2.33 5.47
CA ALA A 77 2.74 1.54 6.67
C ALA A 77 1.28 1.10 6.76
N PHE A 78 1.09 -0.14 7.23
CA PHE A 78 -0.22 -0.67 7.57
C PHE A 78 -0.35 -0.84 9.07
N ALA A 79 -1.57 -0.99 9.55
CA ALA A 79 -1.92 -1.26 10.93
C ALA A 79 -1.23 -0.28 11.90
N GLY A 80 -1.24 1.01 11.55
CA GLY A 80 -0.46 2.05 12.22
C GLY A 80 0.97 2.12 11.68
N PHE A 81 1.96 1.86 12.54
CA PHE A 81 3.38 1.97 12.21
C PHE A 81 4.03 0.63 11.82
N ASN A 82 3.30 -0.32 11.22
CA ASN A 82 3.93 -1.53 10.66
C ASN A 82 4.46 -1.21 9.24
N VAL A 83 5.60 -0.50 9.24
CA VAL A 83 6.24 0.07 8.05
C VAL A 83 6.71 -1.01 7.10
N ILE A 84 6.44 -0.82 5.82
CA ILE A 84 6.84 -1.71 4.73
C ILE A 84 8.22 -1.29 4.23
N ASP A 85 9.17 -2.22 4.28
CA ASP A 85 10.43 -2.16 3.55
C ASP A 85 10.15 -2.34 2.04
N LEU A 86 10.10 -1.22 1.31
CA LEU A 86 9.76 -1.16 -0.11
C LEU A 86 10.80 -1.84 -0.99
N ASP A 87 12.07 -1.69 -0.63
CA ASP A 87 13.21 -2.29 -1.30
C ASP A 87 13.18 -3.81 -1.22
N ARG A 88 12.93 -4.35 -0.02
CA ARG A 88 12.76 -5.78 0.19
C ARG A 88 11.53 -6.31 -0.55
N LEU A 89 10.41 -5.58 -0.52
CA LEU A 89 9.20 -5.97 -1.25
C LEU A 89 9.45 -6.01 -2.77
N HIS A 90 10.08 -4.98 -3.31
CA HIS A 90 10.45 -4.91 -4.73
C HIS A 90 11.37 -6.05 -5.14
N ARG A 91 12.47 -6.28 -4.40
CA ARG A 91 13.43 -7.35 -4.71
C ARG A 91 12.82 -8.75 -4.62
N ALA A 92 12.03 -9.02 -3.58
CA ALA A 92 11.45 -10.35 -3.37
C ALA A 92 10.36 -10.70 -4.39
N THR A 93 9.65 -9.70 -4.90
CA THR A 93 8.55 -9.93 -5.86
C THR A 93 8.97 -9.71 -7.31
N GLY A 94 10.06 -8.97 -7.56
CA GLY A 94 10.42 -8.49 -8.89
C GLY A 94 9.45 -7.44 -9.46
N LEU A 95 8.45 -7.01 -8.68
CA LEU A 95 7.41 -6.08 -9.11
C LEU A 95 7.75 -4.65 -8.68
N PRO A 96 7.57 -3.65 -9.55
CA PRO A 96 7.57 -2.25 -9.13
C PRO A 96 6.53 -2.01 -8.02
N VAL A 97 6.91 -1.20 -7.04
CA VAL A 97 6.06 -0.83 -5.90
C VAL A 97 5.79 0.66 -5.95
N LEU A 98 4.53 1.05 -5.71
CA LEU A 98 4.11 2.44 -5.71
C LEU A 98 3.33 2.73 -4.43
N VAL A 99 3.96 3.46 -3.50
CA VAL A 99 3.25 4.01 -2.34
C VAL A 99 2.50 5.25 -2.79
N ILE A 100 1.24 5.37 -2.35
CA ILE A 100 0.34 6.48 -2.70
C ILE A 100 -0.33 7.02 -1.45
N ALA A 101 -0.32 8.34 -1.30
CA ALA A 101 -1.05 9.07 -0.27
C ALA A 101 -1.85 10.23 -0.88
N ARG A 102 -3.05 10.47 -0.34
CA ARG A 102 -3.92 11.58 -0.75
C ARG A 102 -3.41 12.95 -0.30
N ARG A 103 -2.70 12.98 0.83
CA ARG A 103 -2.14 14.20 1.41
C ARG A 103 -0.66 13.99 1.70
N ARG A 104 0.09 15.08 1.69
CA ARG A 104 1.49 15.07 2.09
C ARG A 104 1.60 14.62 3.56
N PRO A 105 2.40 13.60 3.88
CA PRO A 105 2.59 13.18 5.26
C PRO A 105 3.37 14.24 6.04
N ASP A 106 2.99 14.46 7.30
CA ASP A 106 3.77 15.24 8.25
C ASP A 106 4.92 14.36 8.79
N LEU A 107 6.06 14.41 8.11
CA LEU A 107 7.23 13.61 8.45
C LEU A 107 7.79 13.97 9.84
N ALA A 108 7.66 15.22 10.29
CA ALA A 108 8.13 15.62 11.62
C ALA A 108 7.27 14.99 12.72
N ALA A 109 5.94 15.03 12.56
CA ALA A 109 5.02 14.39 13.49
C ALA A 109 5.18 12.86 13.49
N ILE A 110 5.35 12.24 12.31
CA ILE A 110 5.58 10.80 12.15
C ILE A 110 6.89 10.39 12.84
N ARG A 111 7.99 11.11 12.58
CA ARG A 111 9.30 10.85 13.20
C ARG A 111 9.20 10.90 14.72
N ARG A 112 8.58 11.95 15.26
CA ARG A 112 8.37 12.10 16.70
C ARG A 112 7.57 10.95 17.28
N ALA A 113 6.43 10.61 16.67
CA ALA A 113 5.59 9.51 17.14
C ALA A 113 6.32 8.16 17.13
N LEU A 114 7.11 7.88 16.08
CA LEU A 114 7.91 6.67 15.99
C LEU A 114 8.96 6.62 17.10
N LEU A 115 9.76 7.67 17.25
CA LEU A 115 10.88 7.68 18.20
C LEU A 115 10.43 7.69 19.66
N GLU A 116 9.29 8.29 19.98
CA GLU A 116 8.81 8.42 21.36
C GLU A 116 7.84 7.31 21.80
N LYS A 117 7.02 6.78 20.89
CA LYS A 117 5.83 5.99 21.26
C LYS A 117 5.80 4.58 20.69
N VAL A 118 6.69 4.24 19.76
CA VAL A 118 6.61 2.99 19.00
C VAL A 118 7.86 2.13 19.27
N PRO A 119 7.69 0.91 19.80
CA PRO A 119 8.79 -0.04 19.92
C PRO A 119 9.50 -0.25 18.58
N GLY A 120 10.83 -0.12 18.59
CA GLY A 120 11.64 -0.20 17.36
C GLY A 120 11.46 0.98 16.40
N GLY A 121 10.94 2.11 16.87
CA GLY A 121 10.66 3.31 16.07
C GLY A 121 11.83 3.80 15.22
N ALA A 122 13.06 3.76 15.74
CA ALA A 122 14.26 4.14 14.99
C ALA A 122 14.47 3.27 13.73
N ARG A 123 14.23 1.95 13.83
CA ARG A 123 14.33 1.06 12.67
C ARG A 123 13.24 1.38 11.63
N LYS A 124 12.02 1.65 12.09
CA LYS A 124 10.89 2.01 11.22
C LYS A 124 11.11 3.35 10.52
N TRP A 125 11.71 4.31 11.22
CA TRP A 125 12.08 5.61 10.66
C TRP A 125 13.10 5.47 9.53
N ARG A 126 14.13 4.62 9.70
CA ARG A 126 15.11 4.36 8.63
C ARG A 126 14.47 3.83 7.34
N LEU A 127 13.41 3.02 7.44
CA LEU A 127 12.67 2.56 6.26
C LEU A 127 11.93 3.71 5.56
N ILE A 128 11.35 4.62 6.33
CA ILE A 128 10.67 5.81 5.80
C ILE A 128 11.69 6.76 5.13
N GLU A 129 12.85 6.96 5.76
CA GLU A 129 13.94 7.75 5.18
C GLU A 129 14.47 7.14 3.89
N ALA A 130 14.70 5.82 3.87
CA ALA A 130 15.18 5.09 2.70
C ALA A 130 14.21 5.17 1.51
N ALA A 131 12.90 5.27 1.77
CA ALA A 131 11.90 5.44 0.73
C ALA A 131 11.94 6.84 0.05
N GLY A 132 12.71 7.79 0.58
CA GLY A 132 12.87 9.13 0.04
C GLY A 132 11.62 10.01 0.16
N PRO A 133 11.64 11.25 -0.36
CA PRO A 133 10.50 12.15 -0.29
C PRO A 133 9.36 11.70 -1.20
N MET A 134 8.11 11.95 -0.78
CA MET A 134 6.97 11.78 -1.68
C MET A 134 6.96 12.85 -2.76
N THR A 135 6.78 12.44 -4.02
CA THR A 135 6.68 13.33 -5.17
C THR A 135 5.21 13.50 -5.60
N PRO A 136 4.76 14.73 -5.93
CA PRO A 136 3.42 14.93 -6.47
C PRO A 136 3.27 14.29 -7.86
N LEU A 137 2.31 13.38 -8.03
CA LEU A 137 1.99 12.73 -9.31
C LEU A 137 0.47 12.59 -9.45
N ALA A 138 -0.09 13.07 -10.56
CA ALA A 138 -1.53 12.94 -10.86
C ALA A 138 -2.47 13.38 -9.71
N GLY A 139 -2.13 14.45 -9.00
CA GLY A 139 -2.91 14.98 -7.87
C GLY A 139 -2.74 14.24 -6.54
N LEU A 140 -1.80 13.29 -6.46
CA LEU A 140 -1.48 12.49 -5.28
C LEU A 140 0.00 12.65 -4.88
N TYR A 141 0.38 12.14 -3.72
CA TYR A 141 1.77 12.09 -3.25
C TYR A 141 2.28 10.64 -3.29
N CYS A 142 3.39 10.41 -3.99
CA CYS A 142 3.81 9.05 -4.34
C CYS A 142 5.30 8.78 -4.08
N GLN A 143 5.64 7.52 -3.79
CA GLN A 143 7.02 7.01 -3.77
C GLN A 143 7.11 5.76 -4.66
N PRO A 144 7.64 5.88 -5.89
CA PRO A 144 7.85 4.75 -6.77
C PRO A 144 9.19 4.04 -6.47
N VAL A 145 9.17 2.71 -6.46
CA VAL A 145 10.36 1.84 -6.40
C VAL A 145 10.31 0.89 -7.61
N GLY A 146 11.40 0.82 -8.37
CA GLY A 146 11.45 0.06 -9.62
C GLY A 146 10.61 0.66 -10.76
N LEU A 147 10.20 1.93 -10.64
CA LEU A 147 9.39 2.63 -11.65
C LEU A 147 9.84 4.09 -11.78
N SER A 148 9.93 4.60 -13.01
CA SER A 148 10.20 6.04 -13.21
C SER A 148 8.96 6.87 -12.87
N PRO A 149 9.12 8.14 -12.41
CA PRO A 149 7.99 9.01 -12.07
C PRO A 149 6.98 9.15 -13.21
N ALA A 150 7.44 9.31 -14.46
CA ALA A 150 6.57 9.41 -15.62
C ALA A 150 5.75 8.12 -15.88
N ARG A 151 6.32 6.94 -15.61
CA ARG A 151 5.59 5.66 -15.71
C ARG A 151 4.59 5.50 -14.57
N ALA A 152 4.97 5.90 -13.35
CA ALA A 152 4.08 5.91 -12.18
C ALA A 152 2.88 6.81 -12.42
N GLU A 153 3.09 8.03 -12.91
CA GLU A 153 2.00 8.97 -13.19
C GLU A 153 1.03 8.43 -14.25
N ARG A 154 1.54 7.86 -15.35
CA ARG A 154 0.68 7.22 -16.37
C ARG A 154 -0.11 6.04 -15.82
N LEU A 155 0.49 5.24 -14.93
CA LEU A 155 -0.21 4.15 -14.27
C LEU A 155 -1.35 4.68 -13.39
N ILE A 156 -1.07 5.69 -12.55
CA ILE A 156 -2.06 6.31 -11.66
C ILE A 156 -3.23 6.86 -12.47
N ARG A 157 -2.98 7.69 -13.49
CA ARG A 157 -4.03 8.30 -14.31
C ARG A 157 -4.95 7.29 -14.97
N ARG A 158 -4.41 6.15 -15.42
CA ARG A 158 -5.21 5.07 -16.03
C ARG A 158 -6.11 4.34 -15.02
N LEU A 159 -5.73 4.34 -13.75
CA LEU A 159 -6.48 3.66 -12.69
C LEU A 159 -7.39 4.63 -11.91
N GLN A 160 -7.30 5.94 -12.14
CA GLN A 160 -8.22 6.95 -11.59
C GLN A 160 -9.54 6.95 -12.36
N ILE A 161 -10.39 5.94 -12.12
CA ILE A 161 -11.66 5.76 -12.85
C ILE A 161 -12.78 6.58 -12.21
N HIS A 162 -13.04 6.35 -10.91
CA HIS A 162 -14.15 6.96 -10.19
C HIS A 162 -13.73 7.96 -9.09
N GLY A 163 -12.44 8.32 -9.04
CA GLY A 163 -11.92 9.24 -8.04
C GLY A 163 -10.42 9.50 -8.17
N GLN A 164 -9.88 10.24 -7.22
CA GLN A 164 -8.45 10.59 -7.21
C GLN A 164 -7.56 9.40 -6.85
N LEU A 165 -8.02 8.44 -6.04
CA LEU A 165 -7.23 7.25 -5.77
C LEU A 165 -7.37 6.23 -6.91
N PRO A 166 -6.28 5.53 -7.29
CA PRO A 166 -6.37 4.38 -8.17
C PRO A 166 -7.42 3.38 -7.70
N GLU A 167 -8.25 2.91 -8.64
CA GLU A 167 -9.36 1.99 -8.39
C GLU A 167 -8.97 0.75 -7.57
N PRO A 168 -7.79 0.11 -7.76
CA PRO A 168 -7.36 -1.00 -6.90
C PRO A 168 -7.23 -0.63 -5.42
N LEU A 169 -6.74 0.58 -5.10
CA LEU A 169 -6.67 1.06 -3.70
C LEU A 169 -8.07 1.40 -3.18
N ARG A 170 -8.88 2.05 -4.01
CA ARG A 170 -10.26 2.40 -3.68
C ARG A 170 -11.09 1.18 -3.29
N VAL A 171 -10.97 0.11 -4.06
CA VAL A 171 -11.68 -1.15 -3.82
C VAL A 171 -11.10 -1.93 -2.65
N ALA A 172 -9.78 -1.99 -2.49
CA ALA A 172 -9.16 -2.59 -1.30
C ALA A 172 -9.66 -1.93 -0.01
N HIS A 173 -9.72 -0.58 0.02
CA HIS A 173 -10.27 0.18 1.13
C HIS A 173 -11.74 -0.18 1.44
N MET A 174 -12.59 -0.20 0.41
CA MET A 174 -14.02 -0.51 0.59
C MET A 174 -14.22 -1.94 1.11
N ILE A 175 -13.49 -2.92 0.58
CA ILE A 175 -13.59 -4.30 1.05
C ILE A 175 -13.09 -4.39 2.49
N ALA A 176 -11.92 -3.82 2.78
CA ALA A 176 -11.33 -3.86 4.12
C ALA A 176 -12.25 -3.24 5.19
N GLY A 177 -12.88 -2.11 4.86
CA GLY A 177 -13.92 -1.50 5.68
C GLY A 177 -15.16 -2.39 5.79
N GLY A 178 -15.79 -2.73 4.66
CA GLY A 178 -17.05 -3.46 4.62
C GLY A 178 -17.03 -4.80 5.37
N VAL A 179 -15.98 -5.61 5.19
CA VAL A 179 -15.89 -6.92 5.89
C VAL A 179 -15.54 -6.79 7.37
N THR A 180 -14.98 -5.66 7.80
CA THR A 180 -14.56 -5.44 9.19
C THR A 180 -15.63 -4.72 10.01
N THR A 181 -16.34 -3.77 9.41
CA THR A 181 -17.32 -2.91 10.10
C THR A 181 -18.76 -3.14 9.65
N GLY A 182 -19.03 -4.09 8.76
CA GLY A 182 -20.35 -4.39 8.19
C GLY A 182 -20.76 -3.46 7.04
N GLU A 183 -20.16 -2.26 6.98
CA GLU A 183 -20.31 -1.31 5.88
C GLU A 183 -19.00 -0.52 5.72
N SER A 184 -18.64 -0.17 4.48
CA SER A 184 -17.50 0.71 4.24
C SER A 184 -17.88 2.16 4.54
N ARG A 185 -17.16 2.80 5.48
CA ARG A 185 -17.36 4.20 5.84
C ARG A 185 -16.20 5.05 5.33
N HIS A 186 -16.49 6.33 5.12
CA HIS A 186 -15.59 7.33 4.52
C HIS A 186 -15.29 7.10 3.03
N ARG A 187 -15.06 8.18 2.30
CA ARG A 187 -14.63 8.07 0.90
C ARG A 187 -13.19 7.56 0.88
N ALA A 188 -12.97 6.48 0.15
CA ALA A 188 -11.68 6.18 -0.46
C ALA A 188 -11.25 7.31 -1.42
#